data_AF-A0A7S2SKU1-F1
#
_entry.id   AF-A0A7S2SKU1-F1
#
_cell.length_a   1.000
_cell.length_b   1.000
_cell.length_c   1.000
_cell.angle_alpha   90.00
_cell.angle_beta   90.00
_cell.angle_gamma   90.00
#
_symmetry.space_group_name_H-M   'P 1'
#
loop_
_entity.id
_entity.type
_entity.pdbx_description
1 polymer ?
#
loop_
_entity_poly.entity_id
_entity_poly.type
_entity_poly.pdbx_seq_one_letter_code
_entity_poly.pdbx_strand_id
1 'polypeptide(L)'
;GASSQQQGLDVSCVFFPGTESELKVTAVKYSSEAADKISCTCPPLPAVGSLGRGILLIENEARHRSNRVELIFSPPIDIVGVEPPTGPTRGESLVVVRIAQNIQIQPEDHVFCVFGTQVTPASRLGPHTIQCYSPASVGLKSAGVNM
;
A
#
# COMPACT_ATOMS: atom_id res chain seq x y z
N GLY A 1 24.61 13.01 -0.45
CA GLY A 1 23.51 13.96 -0.70
C GLY A 1 23.10 13.87 -2.14
N ALA A 2 21.86 13.47 -2.40
CA ALA A 2 21.23 13.56 -3.71
C ALA A 2 19.76 13.90 -3.45
N SER A 3 19.47 15.19 -3.38
CA SER A 3 18.12 15.72 -3.32
C SER A 3 17.50 15.55 -4.72
N SER A 4 16.64 14.55 -4.89
CA SER A 4 15.80 14.39 -6.07
C SER A 4 14.95 15.64 -6.27
N GLN A 5 15.32 16.47 -7.24
CA GLN A 5 14.52 17.63 -7.63
C GLN A 5 13.23 17.14 -8.28
N GLN A 6 12.11 17.28 -7.55
CA GLN A 6 10.77 17.08 -8.09
C GLN A 6 10.41 18.34 -8.90
N GLN A 7 10.37 18.21 -10.22
CA GLN A 7 9.77 19.21 -11.11
C GLN A 7 8.46 18.62 -11.67
N GLY A 8 7.39 19.43 -11.65
CA GLY A 8 6.11 19.05 -12.24
C GLY A 8 6.24 18.80 -13.74
N LEU A 9 5.52 17.80 -14.26
CA LEU A 9 5.42 17.55 -15.70
C LEU A 9 4.16 18.19 -16.27
N ASP A 10 4.19 18.51 -17.58
CA ASP A 10 3.02 18.90 -18.39
C ASP A 10 2.12 17.68 -18.71
N VAL A 11 2.07 16.70 -17.80
CA VAL A 11 1.19 15.54 -17.88
C VAL A 11 0.53 15.27 -16.53
N SER A 12 -0.67 14.72 -16.57
CA SER A 12 -1.45 14.33 -15.40
C SER A 12 -1.76 12.85 -15.44
N CYS A 13 -1.69 12.19 -14.29
CA CYS A 13 -2.30 10.88 -14.12
C CYS A 13 -3.79 11.07 -13.89
N VAL A 14 -4.59 10.43 -14.73
CA VAL A 14 -6.04 10.44 -14.64
C VAL A 14 -6.50 9.10 -14.12
N PHE A 15 -7.07 9.11 -12.92
CA PHE A 15 -7.61 7.94 -12.24
C PHE A 15 -9.13 7.91 -12.40
N PHE A 16 -9.67 6.73 -12.70
CA PHE A 16 -11.10 6.46 -12.73
C PHE A 16 -11.39 5.34 -11.73
N PRO A 17 -11.69 5.63 -10.46
CA PRO A 17 -12.08 4.61 -9.51
C PRO A 17 -13.53 4.18 -9.77
N GLY A 18 -13.73 2.93 -10.21
CA GLY A 18 -15.07 2.37 -10.46
C GLY A 18 -15.86 3.11 -11.55
N THR A 19 -17.10 3.48 -11.24
CA THR A 19 -18.04 4.16 -12.16
C THR A 19 -18.13 5.67 -11.95
N GLU A 20 -17.27 6.27 -11.12
CA GLU A 20 -17.31 7.69 -10.80
C GLU A 20 -16.46 8.57 -11.72
N SER A 21 -16.59 9.89 -11.53
CA SER A 21 -15.94 10.96 -12.29
C SER A 21 -14.40 10.89 -12.24
N GLU A 22 -13.74 11.43 -13.27
CA GLU A 22 -12.28 11.44 -13.37
C GLU A 22 -11.59 12.18 -12.21
N LEU A 23 -10.63 11.54 -11.57
CA LEU A 23 -9.74 12.15 -10.57
C LEU A 23 -8.38 12.43 -11.23
N LYS A 24 -8.09 13.71 -11.48
CA LYS A 24 -6.81 14.15 -12.06
C LYS A 24 -5.81 14.49 -10.97
N VAL A 25 -4.64 13.88 -11.06
CA VAL A 25 -3.49 14.18 -10.20
C VAL A 25 -2.34 14.63 -11.09
N THR A 26 -1.79 15.82 -10.81
CA THR A 26 -0.62 16.33 -11.50
C THR A 26 0.55 15.38 -11.32
N ALA A 27 1.17 14.95 -12.43
CA ALA A 27 2.28 14.03 -12.37
C ALA A 27 3.58 14.76 -12.03
N VAL A 28 4.48 14.05 -11.36
CA VAL A 28 5.82 14.55 -11.04
C VAL A 28 6.84 13.74 -11.83
N LYS A 29 7.79 14.44 -12.49
CA LYS A 29 8.95 13.76 -13.07
C LYS A 29 9.90 13.40 -11.94
N TYR A 30 10.32 12.14 -11.89
CA TYR A 30 11.56 11.81 -11.21
C TYR A 30 12.68 11.90 -12.22
N SER A 31 13.56 12.89 -12.08
CA SER A 31 14.81 12.93 -12.84
C SER A 31 15.79 11.91 -12.26
N SER A 32 15.71 10.67 -12.70
CA SER A 32 16.89 9.78 -12.71
C SER A 32 17.19 9.43 -14.16
N GLU A 33 18.44 9.12 -14.46
CA GLU A 33 19.07 9.05 -15.80
C GLU A 33 18.41 8.11 -16.84
N ALA A 34 17.28 7.47 -16.53
CA ALA A 34 16.41 6.76 -17.47
C ALA A 34 15.13 7.57 -17.73
N ALA A 35 14.97 8.09 -18.94
CA ALA A 35 13.99 9.09 -19.33
C ALA A 35 12.51 8.62 -19.46
N ASP A 36 12.11 7.51 -18.84
CA ASP A 36 10.82 6.83 -19.15
C ASP A 36 9.87 6.62 -17.96
N LYS A 37 10.07 7.29 -16.82
CA LYS A 37 9.23 7.10 -15.62
C LYS A 37 8.40 8.33 -15.26
N ILE A 38 7.09 8.15 -15.20
CA ILE A 38 6.12 9.10 -14.65
C ILE A 38 5.69 8.59 -13.27
N SER A 39 5.61 9.48 -12.27
CA SER A 39 5.15 9.12 -10.93
C SER A 39 4.01 10.03 -10.50
N CYS A 40 2.98 9.40 -9.94
CA CYS A 40 1.81 10.05 -9.41
C CYS A 40 1.43 9.36 -8.11
N THR A 41 0.99 10.15 -7.14
CA THR A 41 0.38 9.61 -5.93
C THR A 41 -1.05 9.21 -6.25
N CYS A 42 -1.44 7.98 -5.88
CA CYS A 42 -2.84 7.58 -5.96
C CYS A 42 -3.68 8.53 -5.10
N PRO A 43 -4.75 9.16 -5.65
CA PRO A 43 -5.61 10.03 -4.85
C PRO A 43 -6.30 9.22 -3.74
N PRO A 44 -6.79 9.86 -2.67
CA PRO A 44 -7.63 9.19 -1.68
C PRO A 44 -8.84 8.57 -2.38
N LEU A 45 -8.92 7.23 -2.38
CA LEU A 45 -10.04 6.51 -2.95
C LEU A 45 -11.05 6.18 -1.86
N PRO A 46 -12.36 6.09 -2.20
CA PRO A 46 -13.35 5.62 -1.26
C PRO A 46 -12.94 4.26 -0.71
N ALA A 47 -12.90 4.13 0.62
CA ALA A 47 -12.67 2.85 1.29
C ALA A 47 -13.89 1.95 1.02
N VAL A 48 -13.82 1.19 -0.07
CA VAL A 48 -14.80 0.15 -0.37
C VAL A 48 -14.38 -1.13 0.37
N GLY A 49 -15.34 -1.79 1.03
CA GLY A 49 -15.11 -3.04 1.77
C GLY A 49 -14.83 -4.26 0.88
N SER A 50 -14.44 -4.04 -0.37
CA SER A 50 -14.15 -5.05 -1.40
C SER A 50 -13.04 -4.53 -2.32
N LEU A 51 -12.42 -5.40 -3.11
CA LEU A 51 -11.45 -4.99 -4.13
C LEU A 51 -12.08 -3.95 -5.07
N GLY A 52 -11.53 -2.74 -5.05
CA GLY A 52 -11.88 -1.69 -6.00
C GLY A 52 -11.18 -1.94 -7.33
N ARG A 53 -11.86 -1.66 -8.44
CA ARG A 53 -11.23 -1.61 -9.76
C ARG A 53 -11.21 -0.18 -10.24
N GLY A 54 -10.14 0.21 -10.91
CA GLY A 54 -10.09 1.50 -11.57
C GLY A 54 -9.23 1.49 -12.81
N ILE A 55 -9.21 2.63 -13.48
CA ILE A 55 -8.40 2.83 -14.69
C ILE A 55 -7.42 3.96 -14.42
N LEU A 56 -6.18 3.77 -14.85
CA LEU A 56 -5.16 4.80 -14.94
C LEU A 56 -4.83 5.07 -16.41
N LEU A 57 -4.76 6.34 -16.78
CA LEU A 57 -4.16 6.81 -18.02
C LEU A 57 -3.37 8.09 -17.78
N ILE A 58 -2.50 8.44 -18.71
CA ILE A 58 -1.75 9.70 -18.73
C ILE A 58 -2.42 10.64 -19.73
N GLU A 59 -2.64 11.89 -19.33
CA GLU A 59 -3.18 12.95 -20.18
C GLU A 59 -2.20 14.13 -20.20
N ASN A 60 -1.87 14.67 -21.37
CA ASN A 60 -1.09 15.91 -21.50
C ASN A 60 -2.00 17.15 -21.62
N GLU A 61 -1.43 18.36 -21.64
CA GLU A 61 -2.19 19.61 -21.75
C GLU A 61 -3.05 19.70 -23.02
N ALA A 62 -2.58 19.12 -24.13
CA ALA A 62 -3.30 19.02 -25.38
C ALA A 62 -4.39 17.94 -25.38
N ARG A 63 -4.68 17.32 -24.23
CA ARG A 63 -5.69 16.26 -24.02
C ARG A 63 -5.46 14.98 -24.83
N HIS A 64 -4.22 14.72 -25.23
CA HIS A 64 -3.85 13.40 -25.74
C HIS A 64 -3.75 12.41 -24.58
N ARG A 65 -4.33 11.22 -24.76
CA ARG A 65 -4.42 10.18 -23.75
C ARG A 65 -3.59 8.97 -24.14
N SER A 66 -2.89 8.38 -23.16
CA SER A 66 -2.23 7.09 -23.32
C SER A 66 -3.23 5.93 -23.43
N ASN A 67 -2.70 4.71 -23.57
CA ASN A 67 -3.50 3.50 -23.29
C ASN A 67 -3.99 3.48 -21.83
N ARG A 68 -5.00 2.65 -21.59
CA ARG A 68 -5.60 2.43 -20.27
C ARG A 68 -4.90 1.29 -19.56
N VAL A 69 -4.62 1.46 -18.28
CA VAL A 69 -4.10 0.43 -17.38
C VAL A 69 -5.15 0.18 -16.30
N GLU A 70 -5.51 -1.08 -16.09
CA GLU A 70 -6.40 -1.46 -15.00
C GLU A 70 -5.63 -1.47 -13.68
N LEU A 71 -6.25 -0.90 -12.63
CA LEU A 71 -5.76 -0.90 -11.27
C LEU A 71 -6.70 -1.70 -10.39
N ILE A 72 -6.12 -2.43 -9.44
CA ILE A 72 -6.84 -3.10 -8.36
C ILE A 72 -6.46 -2.39 -7.06
N PHE A 73 -7.47 -1.95 -6.32
CA PHE A 73 -7.31 -1.29 -5.02
C PHE A 73 -7.78 -2.24 -3.92
N SER A 74 -6.87 -2.55 -3.02
CA SER A 74 -7.18 -3.35 -1.85
C SER A 74 -7.86 -2.48 -0.78
N PRO A 75 -8.92 -2.98 -0.13
CA PRO A 75 -9.45 -2.35 1.07
C PRO A 75 -8.36 -2.18 2.13
N PRO A 76 -8.53 -1.24 3.09
CA PRO A 76 -7.67 -1.20 4.26
C PRO A 76 -7.74 -2.53 5.03
N ILE A 77 -6.63 -2.93 5.64
CA ILE A 77 -6.56 -4.11 6.50
C ILE A 77 -6.99 -3.72 7.90
N ASP A 78 -8.15 -4.23 8.31
CA ASP A 78 -8.60 -4.07 9.69
C ASP A 78 -8.09 -5.24 10.54
N ILE A 79 -7.28 -4.93 11.55
CA ILE A 79 -6.79 -5.94 12.51
C ILE A 79 -7.87 -6.17 13.56
N VAL A 80 -8.36 -7.40 13.64
CA VAL A 80 -9.41 -7.80 14.60
C VAL A 80 -8.86 -8.57 15.81
N GLY A 81 -7.60 -8.99 15.76
CA GLY A 81 -6.95 -9.61 16.91
C GLY A 81 -5.46 -9.85 16.73
N VAL A 82 -4.73 -9.83 17.85
CA VAL A 82 -3.29 -10.09 17.92
C VAL A 82 -3.04 -10.99 19.14
N GLU A 83 -2.31 -12.08 18.97
CA GLU A 83 -1.97 -13.03 20.05
C GLU A 83 -0.50 -13.49 19.94
N PRO A 84 0.31 -13.37 21.01
CA PRO A 84 0.01 -12.70 22.27
C PRO A 84 -0.01 -11.16 22.09
N PRO A 85 -0.78 -10.42 22.92
CA PRO A 85 -0.83 -8.95 22.86
C PRO A 85 0.42 -8.28 23.42
N THR A 86 1.25 -9.00 24.17
CA THR A 86 2.48 -8.50 24.80
C THR A 86 3.58 -9.55 24.78
N GLY A 87 4.83 -9.11 24.74
CA GLY A 87 6.01 -9.99 24.78
C GLY A 87 7.21 -9.29 25.42
N PRO A 88 8.33 -10.00 25.64
CA PRO A 88 9.57 -9.44 26.15
C PRO A 88 10.16 -8.40 25.19
N THR A 89 10.81 -7.40 25.76
CA THR A 89 11.55 -6.35 25.02
C THR A 89 12.66 -6.89 24.13
N ARG A 90 13.14 -8.10 24.39
CA ARG A 90 14.13 -8.78 23.53
C ARG A 90 13.56 -9.20 22.17
N GLY A 91 12.24 -9.18 21.99
CA GLY A 91 11.57 -9.61 20.76
C GLY A 91 11.43 -11.13 20.69
N GLU A 92 11.44 -11.67 19.46
CA GLU A 92 11.37 -13.09 19.13
C GLU A 92 10.08 -13.80 19.55
N SER A 93 9.09 -13.05 20.04
CA SER A 93 7.76 -13.62 20.26
C SER A 93 7.08 -13.87 18.93
N LEU A 94 6.60 -15.10 18.74
CA LEU A 94 5.71 -15.45 17.65
C LEU A 94 4.36 -14.78 17.88
N VAL A 95 4.01 -13.84 17.01
CA VAL A 95 2.76 -13.08 17.03
C VAL A 95 1.88 -13.57 15.89
N VAL A 96 0.66 -13.98 16.23
CA VAL A 96 -0.39 -14.33 15.29
C VAL A 96 -1.36 -13.16 15.18
N VAL A 97 -1.55 -12.65 13.97
CA VAL A 97 -2.46 -11.53 13.67
C VAL A 97 -3.63 -12.05 12.86
N ARG A 98 -4.84 -11.70 13.32
CA ARG A 98 -6.11 -11.95 12.63
C ARG A 98 -6.64 -10.64 12.04
N ILE A 99 -7.05 -10.69 10.79
CA ILE A 99 -7.63 -9.56 10.08
C ILE A 99 -9.13 -9.77 9.83
N ALA A 100 -9.86 -8.69 9.56
CA ALA A 100 -11.28 -8.75 9.25
C ALA A 100 -11.56 -9.52 7.95
N GLN A 101 -12.81 -10.00 7.83
CA GLN A 101 -13.23 -10.88 6.73
C GLN A 101 -13.60 -10.12 5.44
N ASN A 102 -13.61 -8.79 5.46
CA ASN A 102 -13.81 -7.92 4.30
C ASN A 102 -12.67 -8.03 3.26
N ILE A 103 -11.52 -8.57 3.65
CA ILE A 103 -10.38 -8.78 2.77
C ILE A 103 -9.72 -10.13 3.03
N GLN A 104 -9.22 -10.76 1.96
CA GLN A 104 -8.49 -12.02 2.01
C GLN A 104 -7.07 -11.82 1.50
N ILE A 105 -6.10 -12.29 2.28
CA ILE A 105 -4.70 -12.34 1.90
C ILE A 105 -4.51 -13.48 0.91
N GLN A 106 -4.13 -13.14 -0.31
CA GLN A 106 -3.91 -14.08 -1.41
C GLN A 106 -2.54 -14.77 -1.30
N PRO A 107 -2.37 -15.92 -2.00
CA PRO A 107 -1.09 -16.61 -2.13
C PRO A 107 0.09 -15.72 -2.52
N GLU A 108 -0.15 -14.81 -3.45
CA GLU A 108 0.79 -13.89 -4.09
C GLU A 108 1.06 -12.61 -3.28
N ASP A 109 0.28 -12.31 -2.24
CA ASP A 109 0.45 -11.08 -1.46
C ASP A 109 1.72 -11.13 -0.60
N HIS A 110 2.47 -10.02 -0.61
CA HIS A 110 3.66 -9.84 0.23
C HIS A 110 3.29 -9.14 1.54
N VAL A 111 3.05 -9.93 2.59
CA VAL A 111 2.63 -9.41 3.90
C VAL A 111 3.80 -9.11 4.83
N PHE A 112 3.66 -8.01 5.58
CA PHE A 112 4.61 -7.63 6.62
C PHE A 112 3.89 -7.20 7.90
N CYS A 113 4.51 -7.48 9.05
CA CYS A 113 4.10 -6.91 10.32
C CYS A 113 4.89 -5.64 10.61
N VAL A 114 4.21 -4.63 11.16
CA VAL A 114 4.80 -3.35 11.54
C VAL A 114 4.67 -3.18 13.05
N PHE A 115 5.79 -3.17 13.77
CA PHE A 115 5.85 -2.92 15.21
C PHE A 115 6.40 -1.51 15.45
N GLY A 116 5.51 -0.53 15.56
CA GLY A 116 5.84 0.89 15.56
C GLY A 116 6.47 1.31 14.23
N THR A 117 7.80 1.43 14.19
CA THR A 117 8.57 1.77 12.97
C THR A 117 9.37 0.59 12.43
N GLN A 118 9.35 -0.57 13.10
CA GLN A 118 10.11 -1.74 12.72
C GLN A 118 9.24 -2.67 11.87
N VAL A 119 9.74 -3.08 10.72
CA VAL A 119 9.06 -3.99 9.81
C VAL A 119 9.68 -5.38 9.94
N THR A 120 8.85 -6.41 10.12
CA THR A 120 9.30 -7.80 10.13
C THR A 120 8.57 -8.63 9.06
N PRO A 121 9.25 -9.63 8.48
CA PRO A 121 8.60 -10.55 7.54
C PRO A 121 7.42 -11.26 8.22
N ALA A 122 6.32 -11.40 7.50
CA ALA A 122 5.19 -12.21 7.94
C ALA A 122 5.02 -13.44 7.04
N SER A 123 4.45 -14.49 7.60
CA SER A 123 4.02 -15.69 6.88
C SER A 123 2.52 -15.81 6.98
N ARG A 124 1.87 -16.07 5.85
CA ARG A 124 0.44 -16.33 5.80
C ARG A 124 0.15 -17.72 6.35
N LEU A 125 -0.72 -17.80 7.35
CA LEU A 125 -1.26 -19.06 7.89
C LEU A 125 -2.62 -19.42 7.26
N GLY A 126 -3.35 -18.41 6.78
CA GLY A 126 -4.62 -18.56 6.07
C GLY A 126 -5.07 -17.23 5.46
N PRO A 127 -6.26 -17.18 4.83
CA PRO A 127 -6.74 -15.98 4.13
C PRO A 127 -6.96 -14.77 5.06
N HIS A 128 -7.12 -15.00 6.37
CA HIS A 128 -7.36 -13.94 7.36
C HIS A 128 -6.40 -14.00 8.56
N THR A 129 -5.31 -14.76 8.43
CA THR A 129 -4.39 -15.00 9.54
C THR A 129 -2.96 -15.00 9.03
N ILE A 130 -2.12 -14.19 9.66
CA ILE A 130 -0.67 -14.19 9.44
C ILE A 130 0.06 -14.41 10.76
N GLN A 131 1.33 -14.80 10.65
CA GLN A 131 2.24 -14.84 11.77
C GLN A 131 3.52 -14.07 11.46
N CYS A 132 4.12 -13.48 12.48
CA CYS A 132 5.40 -12.79 12.38
C CYS A 132 6.12 -12.85 13.72
N TYR A 133 7.44 -12.65 13.70
CA TYR A 133 8.20 -12.51 14.93
C TYR A 133 8.32 -11.03 15.29
N SER A 134 8.08 -10.72 16.57
CA SER A 134 8.30 -9.37 17.09
C SER A 134 9.80 -9.02 17.09
N PRO A 135 10.18 -7.80 16.69
CA PRO A 135 11.57 -7.35 16.79
C PRO A 135 11.92 -7.00 18.24
N ALA A 136 13.21 -6.98 18.55
CA ALA A 136 13.68 -6.38 19.80
C ALA A 136 13.23 -4.90 19.87
N SER A 137 12.77 -4.45 21.02
CA SER A 137 12.34 -3.07 21.21
C SER A 137 12.59 -2.58 22.63
N VAL A 138 12.86 -1.29 22.77
CA VAL A 138 13.15 -0.67 24.08
C VAL A 138 11.87 -0.30 24.86
N GLY A 139 10.68 -0.84 24.49
CA GLY A 139 9.40 -0.52 25.12
C GLY A 139 8.18 -0.93 24.29
N LEU A 140 6.97 -0.55 24.73
CA LEU A 140 5.71 -0.94 24.09
C LEU A 140 5.61 -0.40 22.64
N LYS A 141 5.15 -1.24 21.71
CA LYS A 141 4.93 -0.88 20.30
C LYS A 141 3.56 -1.37 19.84
N SER A 142 2.86 -0.56 19.04
CA SER A 142 1.65 -0.97 18.33
C SER A 142 2.03 -1.93 17.19
N ALA A 143 1.26 -3.01 17.04
CA ALA A 143 1.38 -3.93 15.92
C ALA A 143 0.37 -3.56 14.82
N GLY A 144 0.86 -3.46 13.59
CA GLY A 144 0.11 -3.23 12.36
C GLY A 144 0.44 -4.28 11.31
N VAL A 145 -0.35 -4.35 10.23
CA VAL A 145 -0.12 -5.22 9.07
C VAL A 145 -0.15 -4.37 7.82
N ASN A 146 0.77 -4.63 6.90
CA ASN A 146 0.80 -4.00 5.58
C ASN A 146 0.95 -5.05 4.48
N MET A 147 0.44 -4.74 3.29
CA MET A 147 0.50 -5.55 2.06
C MET A 147 1.11 -4.74 0.93
#